data_AF-A0A3D1FDE5-F1
#
_entry.id   AF-A0A3D1FDE5-F1
#
_cell.length_a   1.000
_cell.length_b   1.000
_cell.length_c   1.000
_cell.angle_alpha   90.00
_cell.angle_beta   90.00
_cell.angle_gamma   90.00
#
_symmetry.space_group_name_H-M   'P 1'
#
loop_
_entity.id
_entity.type
_entity.pdbx_description
1 polymer ?
#
loop_
_entity_poly.entity_id
_entity_poly.type
_entity_poly.pdbx_seq_one_letter_code
_entity_poly.pdbx_strand_id
1 'polypeptide(L)' 'MAKYFGPKETEVISRLSYEKVTLITKGQFDKLFGESFLTRQIIYQLKKKGILKPIIKGIYYYSPL' A
#
# COMPACT_ATOMS: atom_id res chain seq x y z
N MET A 1 19.02 0.89 -8.12
CA MET A 1 18.81 -0.25 -7.20
C MET A 1 17.41 -0.80 -7.39
N ALA A 2 17.26 -2.11 -7.58
CA ALA A 2 15.94 -2.74 -7.67
C ALA A 2 15.20 -2.58 -6.33
N LYS A 3 13.95 -2.11 -6.36
CA LYS A 3 13.07 -2.10 -5.18
C LYS A 3 12.63 -3.55 -4.94
N TYR A 4 13.21 -4.22 -3.94
CA TYR A 4 12.78 -5.56 -3.54
C TYR A 4 11.50 -5.47 -2.70
N PHE A 5 10.48 -6.25 -3.06
CA PHE A 5 9.22 -6.37 -2.33
C PHE A 5 9.09 -7.77 -1.73
N GLY A 6 8.78 -7.82 -0.44
CA GLY A 6 8.45 -9.07 0.23
C GLY A 6 7.08 -9.61 -0.22
N PRO A 7 6.75 -10.89 0.07
CA PRO A 7 5.53 -11.53 -0.44
C PRO A 7 4.25 -10.73 -0.19
N LYS A 8 4.07 -10.20 1.03
CA LYS A 8 2.90 -9.37 1.37
C LYS A 8 2.88 -8.01 0.69
N GLU A 9 4.03 -7.38 0.49
CA GLU A 9 4.10 -6.11 -0.24
C GLU A 9 3.75 -6.34 -1.72
N THR A 10 4.26 -7.42 -2.30
CA THR A 10 3.96 -7.85 -3.66
C THR A 10 2.48 -8.15 -3.83
N GLU A 11 1.86 -8.86 -2.89
CA GLU A 11 0.41 -9.12 -2.89
C GLU A 11 -0.40 -7.82 -2.91
N VAL A 12 -0.07 -6.88 -2.01
CA VAL A 12 -0.75 -5.58 -1.93
C VAL A 12 -0.58 -4.79 -3.24
N ILE A 13 0.65 -4.67 -3.74
CA ILE A 13 0.94 -3.97 -5.01
C ILE A 13 0.17 -4.63 -6.15
N SER A 14 0.18 -5.96 -6.23
CA SER A 14 -0.50 -6.71 -7.30
C SER A 14 -2.00 -6.46 -7.26
N ARG A 15 -2.61 -6.48 -6.07
CA ARG A 15 -4.03 -6.22 -5.88
C ARG A 15 -4.41 -4.80 -6.27
N LEU A 16 -3.68 -3.80 -5.77
CA LEU A 16 -3.95 -2.38 -6.06
C LEU A 16 -3.76 -2.05 -7.55
N SER A 17 -2.74 -2.65 -8.18
CA SER A 17 -2.52 -2.53 -9.62
C SER A 17 -3.63 -3.19 -10.44
N TYR A 18 -4.05 -4.40 -10.06
CA TYR A 18 -5.14 -5.12 -10.73
C TYR A 18 -6.46 -4.33 -10.69
N GLU A 19 -6.79 -3.77 -9.53
CA GLU A 19 -7.98 -2.94 -9.33
C GLU A 19 -7.84 -1.50 -9.89
N LYS A 20 -6.68 -1.15 -10.47
CA LYS A 20 -6.36 0.19 -11.00
C LYS A 20 -6.59 1.31 -9.97
N VAL A 21 -6.29 1.02 -8.71
CA VAL A 21 -6.48 1.95 -7.60
C VAL A 21 -5.54 3.13 -7.77
N THR A 22 -6.08 4.35 -7.71
CA THR A 22 -5.26 5.58 -7.71
C THR A 22 -5.13 6.16 -6.30
N LEU A 23 -6.21 6.07 -5.52
CA LEU A 23 -6.30 6.56 -4.16
C LEU A 23 -6.80 5.45 -3.26
N ILE A 24 -6.15 5.29 -2.11
CA ILE A 24 -6.56 4.32 -1.11
C ILE A 24 -6.57 4.94 0.27
N THR A 25 -7.68 4.75 0.97
CA THR A 25 -7.83 5.14 2.38
C THR A 25 -7.35 4.01 3.29
N LYS A 26 -6.99 4.35 4.53
CA LYS A 26 -6.66 3.37 5.56
C LYS A 26 -7.82 2.36 5.75
N GLY A 27 -9.07 2.83 5.78
CA GLY A 27 -10.23 1.95 5.93
C GLY A 27 -10.43 0.99 4.75
N GLN A 28 -10.11 1.40 3.52
CA GLN A 28 -10.10 0.49 2.37
C GLN A 28 -8.96 -0.52 2.47
N PHE A 29 -7.78 -0.10 2.92
CA PHE A 29 -6.65 -0.99 3.19
C PHE A 29 -7.01 -2.07 4.21
N ASP A 30 -7.62 -1.63 5.31
CA ASP A 30 -8.06 -2.49 6.40
C ASP A 30 -9.16 -3.47 5.94
N LYS A 31 -10.05 -3.07 5.02
CA LYS A 31 -11.04 -3.97 4.40
C LYS A 31 -10.44 -5.00 3.45
N LEU A 32 -9.45 -4.60 2.65
CA LEU A 32 -8.83 -5.47 1.63
C LEU A 32 -7.85 -6.47 2.24
N PHE A 33 -7.11 -6.07 3.28
CA PHE A 33 -5.99 -6.82 3.83
C PHE A 33 -6.14 -7.14 5.33
N GLY A 34 -7.26 -6.78 5.93
CA GLY A 34 -7.59 -6.96 7.35
C GLY A 34 -7.06 -5.84 8.25
N GLU A 35 -7.73 -5.64 9.38
CA GLU A 35 -7.27 -4.75 10.45
C GLU A 35 -6.20 -5.44 11.29
N SER A 36 -4.93 -5.27 10.93
CA SER A 36 -3.82 -5.89 11.66
C SER A 36 -2.63 -4.97 11.82
N PHE A 37 -1.79 -5.27 12.83
CA PHE A 37 -0.47 -4.64 12.98
C PHE A 37 0.38 -4.76 11.71
N LEU A 38 0.24 -5.89 11.01
CA LEU A 38 0.93 -6.16 9.74
C LEU A 38 0.50 -5.19 8.64
N THR A 39 -0.78 -4.82 8.57
CA THR A 39 -1.30 -3.84 7.60
C THR A 39 -0.63 -2.48 7.80
N ARG A 40 -0.47 -2.04 9.05
CA ARG A 40 0.25 -0.78 9.37
C ARG A 40 1.72 -0.86 8.99
N GLN A 41 2.37 -1.99 9.23
CA GLN A 41 3.76 -2.21 8.85
C GLN A 41 3.94 -2.20 7.34
N ILE A 42 3.03 -2.82 6.58
CA ILE A 42 3.06 -2.81 5.10
C ILE A 42 2.84 -1.39 4.58
N ILE A 43 1.85 -0.65 5.09
CA ILE A 43 1.64 0.76 4.71
C ILE A 43 2.92 1.56 4.97
N TYR A 44 3.58 1.36 6.12
CA TYR A 44 4.84 2.03 6.43
C TYR A 44 5.95 1.69 5.42
N GLN A 45 6.14 0.41 5.09
CA GLN A 45 7.17 0.01 4.12
C GLN A 45 6.89 0.52 2.71
N LEU A 46 5.63 0.44 2.26
CA LEU A 46 5.23 0.95 0.95
C LEU A 46 5.39 2.47 0.86
N LYS A 47 5.13 3.20 1.95
CA LYS A 47 5.45 4.64 2.05
C LYS A 47 6.94 4.90 1.92
N LYS A 48 7.77 4.16 2.68
CA LYS A 48 9.23 4.28 2.63
C LYS A 48 9.79 4.01 1.22
N LYS A 49 9.16 3.11 0.48
CA LYS A 49 9.53 2.73 -0.91
C LYS A 49 8.91 3.64 -1.99
N GLY A 50 8.13 4.65 -1.59
CA GLY A 50 7.49 5.62 -2.48
C GLY A 50 6.26 5.09 -3.24
N ILE A 51 5.79 3.88 -2.91
CA ILE A 51 4.63 3.25 -3.53
C ILE A 51 3.33 3.86 -3.02
N LEU A 52 3.30 4.24 -1.74
CA LEU A 52 2.20 5.00 -1.16
C LEU A 52 2.69 6.39 -0.80
N LYS A 53 2.10 7.42 -1.40
CA LYS A 53 2.40 8.82 -1.08
C LYS A 53 1.26 9.37 -0.22
N PRO A 54 1.51 9.78 1.04
CA PRO A 54 0.46 10.38 1.85
C PRO A 54 0.01 11.70 1.24
N ILE A 55 -1.30 11.87 1.06
CA ILE A 55 -1.89 13.16 0.65
C ILE A 55 -2.36 13.89 1.92
N ILE A 56 -3.23 13.23 2.69
CA ILE A 56 -3.67 13.65 4.01
C ILE A 56 -3.69 12.44 4.95
N LYS A 57 -3.92 12.67 6.25
CA LYS A 57 -3.92 11.61 7.25
C LYS A 57 -4.89 10.49 6.87
N GLY A 58 -4.35 9.29 6.63
CA GLY A 58 -5.13 8.10 6.29
C GLY A 58 -5.57 8.00 4.83
N ILE A 59 -5.10 8.88 3.93
CA ILE A 59 -5.33 8.79 2.48
C ILE A 59 -3.99 8.79 1.76
N TYR A 60 -3.81 7.81 0.87
CA TYR A 60 -2.58 7.58 0.14
C TYR A 60 -2.85 7.54 -1.36
N TYR A 61 -2.00 8.23 -2.11
CA TYR A 61 -1.86 8.05 -3.55
C TYR A 61 -1.03 6.80 -3.82
N TYR A 62 -1.54 5.91 -4.68
CA TYR A 62 -0.83 4.73 -5.12
C TYR A 62 -0.01 5.02 -6.38
N SER A 63 1.31 4.81 -6.29
CA SER A 63 2.29 5.04 -7.35
C SER A 63 3.19 3.80 -7.46
N PRO A 64 2.82 2.77 -8.23
CA PRO A 64 3.56 1.51 -8.28
C PRO A 64 5.01 1.63 -8.80
N LEU A 65 5.39 2.78 -9.34
CA LEU A 65 6.67 3.08 -9.95
C LEU A 65 7.18 4.45 -9.45
#